data_AF-A0A1G9HNA8-F1
#
_entry.id   AF-A0A1G9HNA8-F1
#
_cell.length_a   1.000
_cell.length_b   1.000
_cell.length_c   1.000
_cell.angle_alpha   90.00
_cell.angle_beta   90.00
_cell.angle_gamma   90.00
#
_symmetry.space_group_name_H-M   'P 1'
#
loop_
_entity.id
_entity.type
_entity.pdbx_description
1 polymer ?
#
loop_
_entity_poly.entity_id
_entity_poly.type
_entity_poly.pdbx_seq_one_letter_code
_entity_poly.pdbx_strand_id
1 'polypeptide(L)'
;MRVSRASKEEINEFLKEFRKIMIQPGKFIFIKRKYDFTSLGLTLEQAKYEILTLKYIHYDRGPSSDHRGDGTEVWEFGKPIDGDTAYIKLKIEDDICKCISFKSSSGPFTLPYKNW
;
A
#
# COMPACT_ATOMS: atom_id res chain seq x y z
N MET A 1 10.61 0.32 21.91
CA MET A 1 10.82 -0.64 20.80
C MET A 1 11.36 0.13 19.61
N ARG A 2 12.53 -0.25 19.07
CA ARG A 2 12.99 0.28 17.78
C ARG A 2 12.01 -0.21 16.73
N VAL A 3 11.25 0.70 16.12
CA VAL A 3 10.51 0.37 14.89
C VAL A 3 11.59 0.14 13.84
N SER A 4 11.91 -1.13 13.54
CA SER A 4 12.82 -1.44 12.44
C SER A 4 12.15 -0.99 11.16
N ARG A 5 12.78 -0.05 10.48
CA ARG A 5 12.35 0.44 9.19
C ARG A 5 12.83 -0.55 8.12
N ALA A 6 11.90 -1.09 7.33
CA ALA A 6 12.26 -1.96 6.20
C ALA A 6 13.26 -1.28 5.27
N SER A 7 14.26 -2.04 4.83
CA SER A 7 15.23 -1.68 3.80
C SER A 7 14.58 -1.51 2.43
N LYS A 8 15.30 -0.89 1.47
CA LYS A 8 14.79 -0.74 0.10
C LYS A 8 14.57 -2.11 -0.55
N GLU A 9 15.42 -3.07 -0.23
CA GLU A 9 15.42 -4.43 -0.70
C GLU A 9 14.13 -5.15 -0.25
N GLU A 10 13.85 -5.16 1.06
CA GLU A 10 12.62 -5.77 1.62
C GLU A 10 11.35 -5.15 1.03
N ILE A 11 11.31 -3.81 0.88
CA ILE A 11 10.17 -3.12 0.27
C ILE A 11 9.99 -3.54 -1.20
N ASN A 12 11.09 -3.62 -1.95
CA ASN A 12 11.05 -4.00 -3.37
C ASN A 12 10.67 -5.48 -3.54
N GLU A 13 11.10 -6.36 -2.64
CA GLU A 13 10.69 -7.77 -2.60
C GLU A 13 9.18 -7.88 -2.37
N PHE A 14 8.66 -7.21 -1.34
CA PHE A 14 7.21 -7.15 -1.10
C PHE A 14 6.45 -6.63 -2.33
N LEU A 15 6.86 -5.49 -2.89
CA LEU A 15 6.18 -4.91 -4.07
C LEU A 15 6.27 -5.83 -5.30
N LYS A 16 7.37 -6.56 -5.47
CA LYS A 16 7.52 -7.53 -6.57
C LYS A 16 6.55 -8.69 -6.40
N GLU A 17 6.47 -9.27 -5.21
CA GLU A 17 5.55 -10.35 -4.89
C GLU A 17 4.09 -9.89 -5.01
N PHE A 18 3.77 -8.73 -4.43
CA PHE A 18 2.42 -8.16 -4.48
C PHE A 18 1.95 -7.97 -5.91
N ARG A 19 2.78 -7.39 -6.79
CA ARG A 19 2.44 -7.24 -8.22
C ARG A 19 2.23 -8.59 -8.90
N LYS A 20 3.10 -9.57 -8.64
CA LYS A 20 3.01 -10.92 -9.22
C LYS A 20 1.68 -11.61 -8.87
N ILE A 21 1.20 -11.44 -7.64
CA ILE A 21 -0.08 -12.00 -7.19
C ILE A 21 -1.25 -11.17 -7.75
N MET A 22 -1.19 -9.84 -7.61
CA MET A 22 -2.28 -8.93 -7.99
C MET A 22 -2.73 -9.04 -9.45
N ILE A 23 -1.82 -9.30 -10.39
CA ILE A 23 -2.14 -9.41 -11.82
C ILE A 23 -2.91 -10.70 -12.17
N GLN A 24 -2.97 -11.67 -11.25
CA GLN A 24 -3.69 -12.92 -11.49
C GLN A 24 -5.21 -12.71 -11.30
N PRO A 25 -6.06 -13.35 -12.10
CA PRO A 25 -7.51 -13.25 -11.97
C PRO A 25 -7.99 -13.62 -10.56
N GLY A 26 -8.80 -12.75 -9.93
CA GLY A 26 -9.38 -12.99 -8.61
C GLY A 26 -8.42 -12.88 -7.41
N LYS A 27 -7.14 -12.54 -7.63
CA LYS A 27 -6.12 -12.48 -6.57
C LYS A 27 -5.91 -11.09 -5.95
N PHE A 28 -6.83 -10.16 -6.19
CA PHE A 28 -6.77 -8.82 -5.63
C PHE A 28 -8.14 -8.33 -5.13
N ILE A 29 -8.19 -7.83 -3.90
CA ILE A 29 -9.41 -7.41 -3.22
C ILE A 29 -9.23 -6.04 -2.55
N PHE A 30 -10.21 -5.17 -2.73
CA PHE A 30 -10.45 -4.01 -1.87
C PHE A 30 -11.38 -4.41 -0.70
N ILE A 31 -10.85 -4.53 0.51
CA ILE A 31 -11.56 -4.84 1.78
C ILE A 31 -12.51 -3.72 2.26
N LYS A 32 -13.79 -3.76 1.86
CA LYS A 32 -14.86 -2.72 1.88
C LYS A 32 -15.07 -1.76 3.10
N ARG A 33 -14.11 -1.49 3.97
CA ARG A 33 -14.28 -0.69 5.19
C ARG A 33 -13.92 0.79 5.03
N LYS A 34 -12.90 1.15 4.23
CA LYS A 34 -12.44 2.55 4.04
C LYS A 34 -11.63 2.73 2.73
N TYR A 35 -12.28 2.61 1.56
CA TYR A 35 -11.71 3.16 0.31
C TYR A 35 -12.53 4.34 -0.12
N ASP A 36 -11.82 5.40 -0.45
CA ASP A 36 -12.39 6.54 -1.13
C ASP A 36 -11.33 7.06 -2.10
N PHE A 37 -10.82 6.18 -2.96
CA PHE A 37 -10.03 6.62 -4.12
C PHE A 37 -10.90 7.44 -5.08
N THR A 38 -12.23 7.37 -4.95
CA THR A 38 -13.17 8.26 -5.62
C THR A 38 -13.04 9.72 -5.19
N SER A 39 -12.73 10.03 -3.92
CA SER A 39 -12.41 11.41 -3.52
C SER A 39 -11.07 11.92 -4.05
N LEU A 40 -10.20 11.01 -4.50
CA LEU A 40 -9.01 11.33 -5.29
C LEU A 40 -9.32 11.40 -6.80
N GLY A 41 -10.59 11.33 -7.21
CA GLY A 41 -11.00 11.39 -8.61
C GLY A 41 -10.66 10.14 -9.44
N LEU A 42 -10.24 9.04 -8.80
CA LEU A 42 -9.78 7.84 -9.48
C LEU A 42 -10.93 6.87 -9.78
N THR A 43 -10.89 6.28 -10.97
CA THR A 43 -11.61 5.05 -11.28
C THR A 43 -10.98 3.85 -10.58
N LEU A 44 -11.70 2.72 -10.55
CA LEU A 44 -11.16 1.45 -10.02
C LEU A 44 -9.89 1.00 -10.76
N GLU A 45 -9.83 1.19 -12.08
CA GLU A 45 -8.68 0.80 -12.90
C GLU A 45 -7.46 1.69 -12.60
N GLN A 46 -7.67 3.01 -12.51
CA GLN A 46 -6.63 3.95 -12.10
C GLN A 46 -6.13 3.62 -10.68
N ALA A 47 -7.02 3.37 -9.71
CA ALA A 47 -6.59 2.96 -8.38
C ALA A 47 -5.73 1.68 -8.38
N LYS A 48 -6.08 0.68 -9.21
CA LYS A 48 -5.25 -0.51 -9.39
C LYS A 48 -3.89 -0.18 -10.01
N TYR A 49 -3.86 0.67 -11.03
CA TYR A 49 -2.64 1.14 -11.66
C TYR A 49 -1.73 1.88 -10.68
N GLU A 50 -2.30 2.73 -9.83
CA GLU A 50 -1.57 3.47 -8.80
C GLU A 50 -0.90 2.55 -7.78
N ILE A 51 -1.57 1.45 -7.39
CA ILE A 51 -1.00 0.41 -6.54
C ILE A 51 0.13 -0.35 -7.25
N LEU A 52 -0.07 -0.76 -8.52
CA LEU A 52 0.95 -1.46 -9.31
C LEU A 52 2.22 -0.63 -9.53
N THR A 53 2.09 0.70 -9.55
CA THR A 53 3.20 1.63 -9.77
C THR A 53 3.80 2.20 -8.47
N LEU A 54 3.42 1.66 -7.30
CA LEU A 54 4.13 1.94 -6.04
C LEU A 54 5.62 1.62 -6.17
N LYS A 55 6.45 2.27 -5.38
CA LYS A 55 7.93 2.16 -5.40
C LYS A 55 8.42 2.33 -3.97
N TYR A 56 9.64 1.90 -3.67
CA TYR A 56 10.21 2.06 -2.33
C TYR A 56 10.26 3.52 -1.85
N ILE A 57 10.29 4.50 -2.76
CA ILE A 57 10.22 5.92 -2.41
C ILE A 57 8.86 6.31 -1.80
N HIS A 58 7.79 5.61 -2.17
CA HIS A 58 6.43 5.83 -1.65
C HIS A 58 6.18 5.14 -0.30
N TYR A 59 7.11 4.30 0.15
CA TYR A 59 6.98 3.59 1.42
C TYR A 59 6.95 4.58 2.58
N ASP A 60 6.05 4.35 3.53
CA ASP A 60 5.92 5.12 4.76
C ASP A 60 6.39 4.28 5.96
N ARG A 61 5.70 3.17 6.23
CA ARG A 61 5.96 2.28 7.36
C ARG A 61 5.57 0.83 7.05
N GLY A 62 6.20 -0.11 7.75
CA GLY A 62 5.98 -1.54 7.59
C GLY A 62 7.30 -2.34 7.49
N PRO A 63 7.23 -3.66 7.39
CA PRO A 63 6.05 -4.43 7.77
C PRO A 63 5.71 -4.18 9.23
N SER A 64 4.41 -4.20 9.54
CA SER A 64 3.93 -4.20 10.92
C SER A 64 2.85 -5.27 11.05
N SER A 65 2.71 -5.87 12.23
CA SER A 65 1.65 -6.86 12.44
C SER A 65 0.28 -6.24 12.16
N ASP A 66 -0.59 -6.96 11.44
CA ASP A 66 -1.99 -6.55 11.30
C ASP A 66 -2.62 -6.45 12.70
N HIS A 67 -3.31 -5.34 12.98
CA HIS A 67 -3.98 -5.12 14.26
C HIS A 67 -5.07 -6.16 14.56
N ARG A 68 -5.49 -6.94 13.55
CA ARG A 68 -6.37 -8.10 13.73
C ARG A 68 -5.70 -9.27 14.44
N GLY A 69 -4.37 -9.31 14.48
CA GLY A 69 -3.62 -10.43 15.03
C GLY A 69 -3.75 -11.70 14.18
N ASP A 70 -4.01 -11.56 12.88
CA ASP A 70 -4.15 -12.69 11.94
C ASP A 70 -2.79 -13.28 11.48
N GLY A 71 -1.68 -12.82 12.09
CA GLY A 71 -0.33 -13.26 11.76
C GLY A 71 0.22 -12.68 10.46
N THR A 72 -0.52 -11.81 9.77
CA THR A 72 -0.06 -11.17 8.54
C THR A 72 0.58 -9.81 8.80
N GLU A 73 1.36 -9.35 7.81
CA GLU A 73 2.02 -8.06 7.85
C GLU A 73 1.31 -7.04 6.95
N VAL A 74 1.26 -5.79 7.41
CA VAL A 74 0.73 -4.67 6.65
C VAL A 74 1.83 -3.68 6.28
N TRP A 75 1.71 -3.15 5.07
CA TRP A 75 2.64 -2.21 4.47
C TRP A 75 1.89 -0.93 4.09
N GLU A 76 2.44 0.21 4.45
CA GLU A 76 1.79 1.51 4.28
C GLU A 76 2.63 2.43 3.40
N PHE A 77 1.95 3.13 2.51
CA PHE A 77 2.55 3.98 1.48
C PHE A 77 1.85 5.33 1.44
N GLY A 78 2.63 6.38 1.18
CA GLY A 78 2.15 7.71 0.81
C GLY A 78 2.54 7.99 -0.64
N LYS A 79 1.56 8.15 -1.52
CA LYS A 79 1.80 8.37 -2.96
C LYS A 79 1.21 9.70 -3.42
N PRO A 80 1.98 10.59 -4.07
CA PRO A 80 1.44 11.79 -4.69
C PRO A 80 0.52 11.41 -5.86
N ILE A 81 -0.69 11.96 -5.89
CA ILE A 81 -1.69 11.80 -6.96
C ILE A 81 -2.39 13.15 -7.11
N ASP A 82 -2.27 13.79 -8.28
CA ASP A 82 -2.95 15.03 -8.65
C ASP A 82 -2.94 16.14 -7.58
N GLY A 83 -1.78 16.37 -6.95
CA GLY A 83 -1.59 17.41 -5.94
C GLY A 83 -1.97 16.99 -4.51
N ASP A 84 -2.64 15.85 -4.34
CA ASP A 84 -2.93 15.21 -3.06
C ASP A 84 -1.95 14.08 -2.75
N THR A 85 -1.92 13.63 -1.50
CA THR A 85 -1.19 12.42 -1.11
C THR A 85 -2.18 11.31 -0.75
N ALA A 86 -2.14 10.23 -1.51
CA ALA A 86 -2.88 9.02 -1.20
C ALA A 86 -2.18 8.21 -0.11
N TYR A 87 -2.92 7.90 0.96
CA TYR A 87 -2.53 6.87 1.92
C TYR A 87 -3.03 5.51 1.43
N ILE A 88 -2.10 4.59 1.19
CA ILE A 88 -2.37 3.24 0.67
C ILE A 88 -1.84 2.21 1.68
N LYS A 89 -2.70 1.30 2.14
CA LYS A 89 -2.34 0.21 3.06
C LYS A 89 -2.59 -1.13 2.40
N LEU A 90 -1.57 -1.97 2.33
CA LEU A 90 -1.57 -3.24 1.60
C LEU A 90 -1.17 -4.42 2.49
N LYS A 91 -1.65 -5.61 2.16
CA LYS A 91 -1.13 -6.87 2.68
C LYS A 91 -1.30 -8.03 1.70
N ILE A 92 -0.58 -9.12 1.92
CA ILE A 92 -0.78 -10.41 1.28
C ILE A 92 -1.27 -11.38 2.36
N GLU A 93 -2.38 -12.06 2.10
CA GLU A 93 -2.99 -13.03 3.01
C GLU A 93 -3.55 -14.18 2.18
N ASP A 94 -3.13 -15.41 2.45
CA ASP A 94 -3.55 -16.63 1.72
C ASP A 94 -3.41 -16.50 0.19
N ASP A 95 -2.26 -16.03 -0.28
CA ASP A 95 -1.99 -15.74 -1.70
C ASP A 95 -3.00 -14.78 -2.36
N ILE A 96 -3.62 -13.89 -1.58
CA ILE A 96 -4.51 -12.85 -2.07
C ILE A 96 -3.98 -11.49 -1.64
N CYS A 97 -3.76 -10.61 -2.60
CA CYS A 97 -3.42 -9.21 -2.35
C CYS A 97 -4.65 -8.45 -1.85
N LYS A 98 -4.50 -7.76 -0.73
CA LYS A 98 -5.56 -6.96 -0.12
C LYS A 98 -5.08 -5.51 -0.03
N CYS A 99 -5.81 -4.62 -0.68
CA CYS A 99 -5.74 -3.20 -0.33
C CYS A 99 -6.68 -3.01 0.86
N ILE A 100 -6.20 -2.51 2.00
CA ILE A 100 -6.96 -2.30 3.25
C ILE A 100 -7.46 -0.85 3.36
N SER A 101 -6.70 0.10 2.81
CA SER A 101 -7.08 1.51 2.74
C SER A 101 -6.48 2.15 1.51
N PHE A 102 -7.26 3.04 0.89
CA PHE A 102 -6.84 3.92 -0.21
C PHE A 102 -7.72 5.16 -0.13
N LYS A 103 -7.14 6.29 0.30
CA LYS A 103 -7.83 7.57 0.48
C LYS A 103 -6.84 8.73 0.44
N SER A 104 -7.33 9.94 0.17
CA SER A 104 -6.55 11.17 0.42
C SER A 104 -6.18 11.28 1.90
N SER A 105 -4.99 11.79 2.19
CA SER A 105 -4.46 11.95 3.55
C SER A 105 -3.41 13.06 3.61
N SER A 106 -3.52 13.92 4.63
CA SER A 106 -2.51 14.93 4.96
C SER A 106 -1.44 14.43 5.93
N GLY A 107 -1.46 13.14 6.31
CA GLY A 107 -0.50 12.51 7.21
C GLY A 107 -0.97 12.36 8.66
N PRO A 108 -0.04 12.15 9.62
CA PRO A 108 1.41 12.26 9.48
C PRO A 108 2.05 11.10 8.72
N PHE A 109 3.09 11.42 7.95
CA PHE A 109 3.92 10.49 7.18
C PHE A 109 5.39 10.61 7.61
N THR A 110 6.10 9.50 7.63
CA THR A 110 7.56 9.42 7.78
C THR A 110 8.27 9.42 6.42
N LEU A 111 7.64 8.83 5.39
CA LEU A 111 8.09 8.76 3.97
C LEU A 111 9.61 8.73 3.79
N PRO A 112 10.28 7.74 4.35
CA PRO A 112 11.63 8.00 4.79
C PRO A 112 12.65 7.82 3.63
N TYR A 113 12.20 7.31 2.48
CA TYR A 113 12.96 7.20 1.22
C TYR A 113 12.46 8.17 0.13
N LYS A 114 11.55 9.09 0.46
CA LYS A 114 11.02 10.08 -0.49
C LYS A 114 12.14 10.90 -1.12
N ASN A 115 12.04 11.12 -2.43
CA ASN A 115 12.99 11.91 -3.22
C ASN A 115 12.34 12.66 -4.40
N TRP A 116 11.06 13.01 -4.28
CA TRP A 116 10.28 13.75 -5.28
C TRP A 116 9.99 15.19 -4.85
#